data_AF-A0A1M5BJ41-F1
#
_entry.id   AF-A0A1M5BJ41-F1
#
_cell.length_a   1.000
_cell.length_b   1.000
_cell.length_c   1.000
_cell.angle_alpha   90.00
_cell.angle_beta   90.00
_cell.angle_gamma   90.00
#
_symmetry.space_group_name_H-M   'P 1'
#
loop_
_entity.id
_entity.type
_entity.pdbx_description
1 polymer ?
#
loop_
_entity_poly.entity_id
_entity_poly.type
_entity_poly.pdbx_seq_one_letter_code
_entity_poly.pdbx_strand_id
1 'polypeptide(L)'
;MVIKGKFRTFGYWLTVISLIGGISAIIYFLVFGFHNTTLAGLILFLVALIILLGGFGRLFFDSNFLVIDTENETITFTNQLTRKRSTFHFDYFDGKLISLEPIKGGNARNLYLVKDKKAVKKITDFMYSNHRQIEDALQPVKDLGTFKYSYIKTWKISLGFPILD
;
A
#
# COMPACT_ATOMS: atom_id res chain seq x y z
N MET A 1 -14.35 -17.96 12.33
CA MET A 1 -13.77 -16.93 13.23
C MET A 1 -13.54 -15.67 12.42
N VAL A 2 -13.93 -14.50 12.95
CA VAL A 2 -13.79 -13.22 12.22
C VAL A 2 -12.62 -12.42 12.77
N ILE A 3 -11.61 -12.17 11.94
CA ILE A 3 -10.43 -11.37 12.27
C ILE A 3 -10.54 -10.00 11.60
N LYS A 4 -10.49 -8.93 12.40
CA LYS A 4 -10.45 -7.56 11.89
C LYS A 4 -9.02 -7.04 11.88
N GLY A 5 -8.61 -6.42 10.77
CA GLY A 5 -7.35 -5.72 10.65
C GLY A 5 -7.29 -4.50 11.56
N LYS A 6 -6.27 -4.44 12.41
CA LYS A 6 -6.01 -3.33 13.31
C LYS A 6 -5.15 -2.29 12.60
N PHE A 7 -5.81 -1.37 11.91
CA PHE A 7 -5.15 -0.35 11.12
C PHE A 7 -4.33 0.61 12.00
N ARG A 8 -3.07 0.83 11.65
CA ARG A 8 -2.18 1.81 12.29
C ARG A 8 -2.55 3.20 11.77
N THR A 9 -3.24 3.97 12.60
CA THR A 9 -3.59 5.37 12.33
C THR A 9 -2.37 6.22 11.97
N PHE A 10 -1.18 5.90 12.50
CA PHE A 10 0.06 6.62 12.20
C PHE A 10 0.40 6.68 10.70
N GLY A 11 0.32 5.57 9.97
CA GLY A 11 0.65 5.54 8.54
C GLY A 11 -0.31 6.36 7.68
N TYR A 12 -1.58 6.37 8.06
CA TYR A 12 -2.59 7.21 7.44
C TYR A 12 -2.37 8.69 7.71
N TRP A 13 -2.15 9.07 8.97
CA TRP A 13 -1.88 10.47 9.33
C TRP A 13 -0.60 10.99 8.70
N LEU A 14 0.46 10.16 8.61
CA LEU A 14 1.67 10.51 7.88
C LEU A 14 1.38 10.83 6.41
N THR A 15 0.51 10.04 5.77
CA THR A 15 0.09 10.27 4.37
C THR A 15 -0.68 11.58 4.24
N VAL A 16 -1.61 11.86 5.15
CA VAL A 16 -2.37 13.13 5.18
C VAL A 16 -1.46 14.34 5.37
N ILE A 17 -0.52 14.27 6.33
CA ILE A 17 0.44 15.36 6.58
C ILE A 17 1.32 15.60 5.34
N SER A 18 1.76 14.52 4.68
CA SER A 18 2.56 14.60 3.47
C SER A 18 1.80 15.30 2.34
N LEU A 19 0.48 15.09 2.24
CA LEU A 19 -0.37 15.77 1.28
C LEU A 19 -0.51 17.27 1.58
N ILE A 20 -0.76 17.62 2.84
CA ILE A 20 -0.86 19.04 3.26
C ILE A 20 0.47 19.76 2.98
N GLY A 21 1.59 19.13 3.32
CA GLY A 21 2.93 19.66 3.05
C GLY A 21 3.20 19.84 1.55
N GLY A 22 2.84 18.84 0.73
CA GLY A 22 2.98 18.92 -0.72
C GLY A 22 2.14 20.04 -1.35
N ILE A 23 0.89 20.19 -0.93
CA ILE A 23 -0.01 21.28 -1.39
C ILE A 23 0.58 22.64 -0.98
N SER A 24 1.02 22.76 0.27
CA SER A 24 1.62 24.00 0.80
C SER A 24 2.87 24.39 0.02
N ALA A 25 3.72 23.42 -0.33
CA ALA A 25 4.89 23.65 -1.17
C ALA A 25 4.50 24.12 -2.58
N ILE A 26 3.49 23.51 -3.22
CA ILE A 26 3.00 23.94 -4.53
C ILE A 26 2.47 25.37 -4.48
N ILE A 27 1.64 25.70 -3.47
CA ILE A 27 1.10 27.05 -3.31
C ILE A 27 2.24 28.06 -3.12
N TYR A 28 3.23 27.74 -2.28
CA TYR A 28 4.40 28.58 -2.10
C TYR A 28 5.12 28.87 -3.43
N PHE A 29 5.35 27.86 -4.26
CA PHE A 29 6.00 28.04 -5.56
C PHE A 29 5.15 28.82 -6.57
N LEU A 30 3.83 28.64 -6.56
CA LEU A 30 2.92 29.41 -7.42
C LEU A 30 2.85 30.89 -7.04
N VAL A 31 2.89 31.21 -5.74
CA VAL A 31 2.75 32.57 -5.22
C VAL A 31 4.07 33.35 -5.23
N PHE A 32 5.16 32.73 -4.78
CA PHE A 32 6.46 33.40 -4.61
C PHE A 32 7.43 33.17 -5.77
N GLY A 33 7.04 32.36 -6.76
CA GLY A 33 7.78 32.14 -7.99
C GLY A 33 9.15 31.50 -7.81
N PHE A 34 9.81 31.20 -8.93
CA PHE A 34 11.15 30.63 -8.95
C PHE A 34 12.25 31.71 -8.96
N HIS A 35 12.03 32.82 -8.27
CA HIS A 35 12.79 34.07 -8.49
C HIS A 35 14.30 33.95 -8.28
N ASN A 36 14.77 33.11 -7.36
CA ASN A 36 16.20 32.99 -7.05
C ASN A 36 16.89 31.81 -7.75
N THR A 37 16.19 30.71 -8.03
CA THR A 37 16.78 29.48 -8.58
C THR A 37 15.76 28.65 -9.36
N THR A 38 15.64 28.93 -10.67
CA THR A 38 14.65 28.29 -11.57
C THR A 38 14.73 26.76 -11.57
N LEU A 39 15.94 26.21 -11.58
CA LEU A 39 16.17 24.77 -11.63
C LEU A 39 15.84 24.06 -10.30
N ALA A 40 16.28 24.62 -9.17
CA ALA A 40 15.97 24.06 -7.84
C ALA A 40 14.48 24.13 -7.54
N GLY A 41 13.83 25.22 -7.93
CA GLY A 41 12.40 25.39 -7.84
C GLY A 41 11.61 24.35 -8.64
N LEU A 42 11.98 24.12 -9.90
CA LEU A 42 11.37 23.08 -10.73
C LEU A 42 11.52 21.69 -10.10
N ILE A 43 12.69 21.36 -9.58
CA ILE A 43 12.94 20.08 -8.90
C ILE A 43 12.02 19.93 -7.68
N LEU A 44 11.95 20.95 -6.81
CA LEU A 44 11.11 20.90 -5.61
C LEU A 44 9.62 20.83 -5.96
N PHE A 45 9.18 21.52 -7.00
CA PHE A 45 7.82 21.43 -7.52
C PHE A 45 7.49 20.01 -8.00
N LEU A 46 8.38 19.39 -8.79
CA LEU A 46 8.18 18.02 -9.28
C LEU A 46 8.20 17.00 -8.13
N VAL A 47 9.07 17.17 -7.14
CA VAL A 47 9.10 16.32 -5.93
C VAL A 47 7.80 16.45 -5.16
N ALA A 48 7.29 17.67 -4.94
CA ALA A 48 6.02 17.89 -4.28
C ALA A 48 4.86 17.25 -5.07
N LEU A 49 4.86 17.37 -6.40
CA LEU A 49 3.87 16.73 -7.26
C LEU A 49 3.89 15.20 -7.15
N ILE A 50 5.08 14.58 -7.16
CA ILE A 50 5.23 13.13 -7.01
C ILE A 50 4.73 12.66 -5.64
N ILE A 51 5.06 13.40 -4.56
CA ILE A 51 4.57 13.10 -3.21
C ILE A 51 3.04 13.21 -3.16
N LEU A 52 2.46 14.23 -3.80
CA LEU A 52 1.00 14.39 -3.86
C LEU A 52 0.32 13.27 -4.61
N LEU A 53 0.79 12.95 -5.82
CA LEU A 53 0.24 11.87 -6.62
C LEU A 53 0.36 10.52 -5.89
N GLY A 54 1.51 10.25 -5.27
CA GLY A 54 1.73 9.04 -4.47
C GLY A 54 0.83 8.95 -3.24
N GLY A 55 0.71 10.04 -2.48
CA GLY A 55 -0.17 10.11 -1.31
C GLY A 55 -1.65 10.00 -1.68
N PHE A 56 -2.05 10.67 -2.75
CA PHE A 56 -3.42 10.63 -3.26
C PHE A 56 -3.78 9.22 -3.75
N GLY A 57 -2.88 8.59 -4.51
CA GLY A 57 -3.04 7.19 -4.93
C GLY A 57 -3.23 6.26 -3.74
N ARG A 58 -2.41 6.37 -2.70
CA ARG A 58 -2.57 5.58 -1.47
C ARG A 58 -3.93 5.79 -0.82
N LEU A 59 -4.38 7.04 -0.64
CA LEU A 59 -5.67 7.29 0.01
C LEU A 59 -6.88 6.74 -0.77
N PHE A 60 -6.83 6.79 -2.11
CA PHE A 60 -7.95 6.39 -2.96
C PHE A 60 -7.96 4.89 -3.30
N PHE A 61 -6.80 4.25 -3.37
CA PHE A 61 -6.68 2.87 -3.82
C PHE A 61 -6.35 1.87 -2.70
N ASP A 62 -5.68 2.29 -1.61
CA ASP A 62 -5.41 1.39 -0.49
C ASP A 62 -6.65 1.22 0.38
N SER A 63 -6.90 -0.02 0.79
CA SER A 63 -7.94 -0.34 1.77
C SER A 63 -7.39 -0.17 3.19
N ASN A 64 -8.13 0.56 4.02
CA ASN A 64 -7.74 0.85 5.40
C ASN A 64 -8.36 -0.16 6.38
N PHE A 65 -9.49 -0.78 6.02
CA PHE A 65 -10.12 -1.83 6.82
C PHE A 65 -10.04 -3.15 6.10
N LEU A 66 -9.57 -4.16 6.83
CA LEU A 66 -9.50 -5.53 6.40
C LEU A 66 -10.32 -6.37 7.36
N VAL A 67 -11.15 -7.27 6.85
CA VAL A 67 -11.90 -8.24 7.64
C VAL A 67 -11.73 -9.59 6.97
N ILE A 68 -11.22 -10.56 7.70
CA ILE A 68 -11.11 -11.95 7.25
C ILE A 68 -12.13 -12.76 8.02
N ASP A 69 -12.97 -13.47 7.29
CA ASP A 69 -13.88 -14.46 7.83
C ASP A 69 -13.34 -15.84 7.46
N THR A 70 -12.81 -16.55 8.46
CA THR A 70 -12.22 -17.87 8.25
C THR A 70 -13.28 -18.97 8.11
N GLU A 71 -14.53 -18.74 8.51
CA GLU A 71 -15.60 -19.74 8.36
C GLU A 71 -16.13 -19.75 6.93
N ASN A 72 -16.28 -18.56 6.35
CA ASN A 72 -16.73 -18.41 4.97
C ASN A 72 -15.56 -18.33 3.98
N GLU A 73 -14.32 -18.43 4.46
CA GLU A 73 -13.08 -18.30 3.67
C GLU A 73 -13.08 -17.04 2.78
N THR A 74 -13.50 -15.91 3.37
CA THR A 74 -13.55 -14.62 2.66
C THR A 74 -12.64 -13.59 3.29
N ILE A 75 -12.14 -12.70 2.43
CA ILE A 75 -11.44 -11.49 2.82
C ILE A 75 -12.14 -10.28 2.22
N THR A 76 -12.48 -9.34 3.10
CA THR A 76 -13.11 -8.07 2.76
C THR A 76 -12.13 -6.93 2.97
N PHE A 77 -11.94 -6.15 1.92
CA PHE A 77 -11.19 -4.91 1.92
C PHE A 77 -12.16 -3.74 1.81
N THR A 78 -12.06 -2.78 2.72
CA THR A 78 -12.86 -1.55 2.68
C THR A 78 -11.95 -0.35 2.70
N ASN A 79 -12.07 0.52 1.69
CA ASN A 79 -11.44 1.82 1.69
C ASN A 79 -12.34 2.80 2.48
N GLN A 80 -11.80 3.43 3.51
CA GLN A 80 -12.56 4.34 4.38
C GLN A 80 -12.95 5.64 3.69
N LEU A 81 -12.09 6.13 2.79
CA LEU A 81 -12.30 7.40 2.07
C LEU A 81 -13.36 7.23 0.98
N THR A 82 -13.20 6.24 0.10
CA THR A 82 -14.11 6.00 -1.03
C THR A 82 -15.32 5.16 -0.66
N ARG A 83 -15.35 4.57 0.55
CA ARG A 83 -16.34 3.59 1.03
C ARG A 83 -16.49 2.35 0.15
N LYS A 84 -15.60 2.15 -0.83
CA LYS A 84 -15.62 0.97 -1.69
C LYS A 84 -15.25 -0.26 -0.86
N ARG A 85 -16.12 -1.27 -0.94
CA ARG A 85 -15.93 -2.58 -0.34
C ARG A 85 -15.69 -3.60 -1.44
N SER A 86 -14.66 -4.43 -1.27
CA SER A 86 -14.35 -5.54 -2.17
C SER A 86 -14.16 -6.79 -1.32
N THR A 87 -14.99 -7.79 -1.56
CA THR A 87 -14.95 -9.08 -0.86
C THR A 87 -14.54 -10.16 -1.84
N PHE A 88 -13.59 -11.01 -1.43
CA PHE A 88 -13.04 -12.09 -2.24
C PHE A 88 -13.05 -13.38 -1.41
N HIS A 89 -13.36 -14.50 -2.06
CA HIS A 89 -13.09 -15.82 -1.47
C HIS A 89 -11.60 -16.16 -1.58
N PHE A 90 -11.11 -17.05 -0.73
CA PHE A 90 -9.71 -17.50 -0.78
C PHE A 90 -9.37 -18.18 -2.12
N ASP A 91 -10.28 -18.96 -2.67
CA ASP A 91 -10.17 -19.64 -3.97
C ASP A 91 -10.07 -18.68 -5.16
N TYR A 92 -10.42 -17.40 -4.97
CA TYR A 92 -10.22 -16.40 -6.01
C TYR A 92 -8.73 -16.20 -6.31
N PHE A 93 -7.86 -16.35 -5.30
CA PHE A 93 -6.43 -16.09 -5.41
C PHE A 93 -5.66 -17.34 -5.82
N ASP A 94 -4.69 -17.18 -6.73
CA ASP A 94 -3.80 -18.27 -7.12
C ASP A 94 -2.76 -18.56 -6.02
N GLY A 95 -2.56 -17.58 -5.12
CA GLY A 95 -1.76 -17.71 -3.91
C GLY A 95 -1.39 -16.37 -3.29
N LYS A 96 -0.49 -16.43 -2.32
CA LYS A 96 0.09 -15.27 -1.61
C LYS A 96 1.60 -15.24 -1.76
N LEU A 97 2.17 -14.04 -1.80
CA LEU A 97 3.61 -13.78 -1.81
C LEU A 97 4.00 -12.88 -0.66
N ILE A 98 5.14 -13.15 -0.04
CA ILE A 98 5.68 -12.31 1.03
C ILE A 98 6.91 -11.55 0.51
N SER A 99 6.94 -10.24 0.73
CA SER A 99 8.13 -9.42 0.49
C SER A 99 8.73 -8.94 1.80
N LEU A 100 10.05 -9.01 1.88
CA LEU A 100 10.84 -8.48 2.98
C LEU A 100 11.47 -7.16 2.54
N GLU A 101 10.95 -6.07 3.06
CA GLU A 101 11.41 -4.70 2.79
C GLU A 101 12.28 -4.20 3.94
N PRO A 102 13.54 -3.81 3.69
CA PRO A 102 14.41 -3.32 4.75
C PRO A 102 13.91 -1.99 5.31
N ILE A 103 13.70 -1.94 6.63
CA ILE A 103 13.30 -0.72 7.35
C ILE A 103 14.30 -0.43 8.48
N LYS A 104 14.27 0.79 9.01
CA LYS A 104 15.08 1.14 10.19
C LYS A 104 14.64 0.27 11.38
N GLY A 105 15.50 -0.67 11.79
CA GLY A 105 15.23 -1.60 12.90
C GLY A 105 14.76 -3.01 12.50
N GLY A 106 14.79 -3.38 11.22
CA GLY A 106 14.50 -4.75 10.79
C GLY A 106 13.99 -4.84 9.35
N ASN A 107 13.13 -5.82 9.09
CA ASN A 107 12.44 -5.96 7.80
C ASN A 107 10.94 -5.84 8.00
N ALA A 108 10.29 -4.94 7.25
CA ALA A 108 8.85 -4.92 7.10
C ALA A 108 8.43 -6.11 6.24
N ARG A 109 7.43 -6.85 6.72
CA ARG A 109 6.77 -7.91 5.96
C ARG A 109 5.57 -7.34 5.22
N ASN A 110 5.56 -7.50 3.91
CA ASN A 110 4.45 -7.12 3.04
C ASN A 110 3.88 -8.38 2.39
N LEU A 111 2.61 -8.65 2.62
CA LEU A 111 1.88 -9.77 2.03
C LEU A 111 1.12 -9.28 0.79
N TYR A 112 1.25 -10.01 -0.32
CA TYR A 112 0.59 -9.74 -1.59
C TYR A 112 -0.30 -10.92 -1.95
N LEU A 113 -1.57 -10.64 -2.24
CA LEU A 113 -2.49 -11.63 -2.80
C LEU A 113 -2.40 -11.59 -4.32
N VAL A 114 -2.22 -12.75 -4.93
CA VAL A 114 -1.87 -12.90 -6.34
C VAL A 114 -3.03 -13.50 -7.13
N LYS A 115 -3.29 -12.93 -8.30
CA LYS A 115 -4.19 -13.48 -9.32
C LYS A 115 -3.60 -13.22 -10.70
N ASP A 116 -3.62 -14.22 -11.58
CA ASP A 116 -3.13 -14.15 -12.96
C ASP A 116 -1.70 -13.60 -13.03
N LYS A 117 -0.83 -14.13 -12.15
CA LYS A 117 0.57 -13.69 -11.95
C LYS A 117 0.76 -12.24 -11.47
N LYS A 118 -0.31 -11.52 -11.12
CA LYS A 118 -0.29 -10.11 -10.69
C LYS A 118 -0.66 -9.97 -9.22
N ALA A 119 -0.06 -9.02 -8.52
CA ALA A 119 -0.50 -8.65 -7.18
C ALA A 119 -1.78 -7.81 -7.26
N VAL A 120 -2.88 -8.32 -6.70
CA VAL A 120 -4.19 -7.65 -6.71
C VAL A 120 -4.42 -6.86 -5.43
N LYS A 121 -3.95 -7.39 -4.29
CA LYS A 121 -4.06 -6.73 -2.98
C LYS A 121 -2.76 -6.82 -2.21
N LYS A 122 -2.45 -5.75 -1.48
CA LYS A 122 -1.28 -5.62 -0.62
C LYS A 122 -1.74 -5.42 0.82
N ILE A 123 -1.17 -6.18 1.74
CA ILE A 123 -1.36 -6.06 3.19
C ILE A 123 0.02 -5.83 3.79
N THR A 124 0.23 -4.69 4.44
CA THR A 124 1.55 -4.28 4.94
C THR A 124 1.59 -4.25 6.47
N ASP A 125 2.71 -4.69 7.04
CA ASP A 125 2.96 -4.55 8.48
C ASP A 125 3.06 -3.07 8.90
N PHE A 126 3.37 -2.17 7.96
CA PHE A 126 3.33 -0.73 8.20
C PHE A 126 1.90 -0.23 8.49
N MET A 127 0.88 -0.80 7.83
CA MET A 127 -0.51 -0.37 7.96
C MET A 127 -1.31 -1.19 8.97
N TYR A 128 -0.93 -2.43 9.28
CA TYR A 128 -1.71 -3.31 10.16
C TYR A 128 -0.86 -3.80 11.34
N SER A 129 -1.27 -3.47 12.58
CA SER A 129 -0.54 -3.90 13.77
C SER A 129 -0.67 -5.39 14.08
N ASN A 130 -1.73 -6.04 13.58
CA ASN A 130 -1.95 -7.48 13.70
C ASN A 130 -1.63 -8.24 12.41
N HIS A 131 -0.61 -7.82 11.65
CA HIS A 131 -0.25 -8.48 10.38
C HIS A 131 -0.01 -9.98 10.53
N ARG A 132 0.61 -10.43 11.64
CA ARG A 132 0.85 -11.86 11.90
C ARG A 132 -0.45 -12.66 11.99
N GLN A 133 -1.44 -12.15 12.73
CA GLN A 133 -2.76 -12.78 12.83
C GLN A 133 -3.47 -12.84 11.47
N ILE A 134 -3.27 -11.82 10.63
CA ILE A 134 -3.80 -11.79 9.26
C ILE A 134 -3.09 -12.83 8.39
N GLU A 135 -1.76 -12.97 8.51
CA GLU A 135 -0.97 -13.98 7.79
C GLU A 135 -1.40 -15.41 8.19
N ASP A 136 -1.61 -15.64 9.49
CA ASP A 136 -2.10 -16.90 10.05
C ASP A 136 -3.50 -17.24 9.54
N ALA A 137 -4.40 -16.25 9.50
CA ALA A 137 -5.76 -16.41 8.96
C ALA A 137 -5.79 -16.78 7.48
N LEU A 138 -4.75 -16.37 6.74
CA LEU A 138 -4.59 -16.63 5.31
C LEU A 138 -3.74 -17.88 5.05
N GLN A 139 -3.44 -18.72 6.06
CA GLN A 139 -2.76 -20.00 5.86
C GLN A 139 -3.40 -20.90 4.78
N PRO A 140 -4.74 -20.98 4.65
CA PRO A 140 -5.36 -21.79 3.60
C PRO A 140 -5.01 -21.34 2.17
N VAL A 141 -4.70 -20.05 1.98
CA VAL A 141 -4.28 -19.54 0.67
C VAL A 141 -2.85 -20.02 0.36
N LYS A 142 -2.70 -20.67 -0.81
CA LYS A 142 -1.44 -21.23 -1.29
C LYS A 142 -0.27 -20.25 -1.14
N ASP A 143 0.78 -20.66 -0.44
CA ASP A 143 2.00 -19.88 -0.33
C ASP A 143 2.87 -20.05 -1.58
N LEU A 144 3.13 -18.95 -2.28
CA LEU A 144 3.99 -18.90 -3.47
C LEU A 144 5.44 -18.52 -3.10
N GLY A 145 5.70 -18.28 -1.82
CA GLY A 145 7.02 -18.06 -1.24
C GLY A 145 7.32 -16.60 -0.92
N THR A 146 8.60 -16.38 -0.60
CA THR A 146 9.14 -15.09 -0.18
C THR A 146 10.12 -14.53 -1.19
N PHE A 147 10.06 -13.23 -1.47
CA PHE A 147 11.07 -12.55 -2.29
C PHE A 147 11.66 -11.34 -1.57
N LYS A 148 12.94 -11.06 -1.83
CA LYS A 148 13.60 -9.85 -1.35
C LYS A 148 13.06 -8.63 -2.11
N TYR A 149 12.91 -7.51 -1.41
CA TYR A 149 12.52 -6.25 -2.01
C TYR A 149 13.43 -5.88 -3.19
N SER A 150 12.80 -5.45 -4.29
CA SER A 150 13.46 -4.88 -5.45
C SER A 150 12.60 -3.76 -5.98
N TYR A 151 13.20 -2.60 -6.25
CA TYR A 151 12.50 -1.45 -6.81
C TYR A 151 11.72 -1.81 -8.07
N ILE A 152 12.32 -2.60 -8.98
CA ILE A 152 11.68 -3.02 -10.23
C ILE A 152 10.40 -3.83 -9.95
N LYS A 153 10.45 -4.77 -9.00
CA LYS A 153 9.27 -5.56 -8.63
C LYS A 153 8.20 -4.68 -7.97
N THR A 154 8.59 -3.72 -7.13
CA THR A 154 7.65 -2.76 -6.52
C THR A 154 6.91 -1.93 -7.56
N TRP A 155 7.63 -1.44 -8.59
CA TRP A 155 7.04 -0.73 -9.71
C TRP A 155 6.10 -1.62 -10.53
N LYS A 156 6.52 -2.86 -10.85
CA LYS A 156 5.65 -3.84 -11.53
C LYS A 156 4.35 -4.06 -10.77
N ILE A 157 4.42 -4.22 -9.44
CA ILE A 157 3.24 -4.38 -8.59
C ILE A 157 2.34 -3.15 -8.65
N SER A 158 2.91 -1.96 -8.50
CA SER A 158 2.13 -0.71 -8.50
C SER A 158 1.44 -0.44 -9.83
N LEU A 159 2.01 -0.93 -10.94
CA LEU A 159 1.48 -0.77 -12.30
C LEU A 159 0.63 -1.96 -12.76
N GLY A 160 0.44 -2.99 -11.92
CA GLY A 160 -0.36 -4.16 -12.27
C GLY A 160 0.29 -5.12 -13.28
N PHE A 161 1.61 -5.08 -13.42
CA PHE A 161 2.36 -6.03 -14.25
C PHE A 161 2.56 -7.38 -13.56
N PRO A 162 2.79 -8.47 -14.33
CA PRO A 162 3.14 -9.77 -13.78
C PRO A 162 4.41 -9.70 -12.90
N ILE A 163 4.34 -10.35 -11.75
CA ILE A 163 5.41 -10.38 -10.73
C ILE A 163 5.98 -11.79 -10.50
N LEU A 164 5.29 -12.79 -11.03
CA LEU A 164 5.75 -14.17 -11.17
C LEU A 164 6.15 -14.38 -12.62
N ASP A 165 7.30 -15.00 -12.83
CA ASP A 165 7.80 -15.39 -14.16
C ASP A 165 7.01 -16.63 -14.66
#